data_AF-A0A2M8KED0-F1
#
_entry.id   AF-A0A2M8KED0-F1
#
_cell.length_a   1.000
_cell.length_b   1.000
_cell.length_c   1.000
_cell.angle_alpha   90.00
_cell.angle_beta   90.00
_cell.angle_gamma   90.00
#
_symmetry.space_group_name_H-M   'P 1'
#
loop_
_entity.id
_entity.type
_entity.pdbx_description
1 polymer ?
#
loop_
_entity_poly.entity_id
_entity_poly.type
_entity_poly.pdbx_seq_one_letter_code
_entity_poly.pdbx_strand_id
1 'polypeptide(L)'
;VQICDSNVQNGGLSSCTASEAHTWGKTSEECVKNSQYVFADVTSTFPFIVHALLQEGVERESRRLLDYRDEAISLLDKVLKKKTIAAYYNKGKDFRNGKK
;
A
#
# COMPACT_ATOMS: atom_id res chain seq x y z
N VAL A 1 4.51 11.73 -0.14
CA VAL A 1 4.70 12.27 -1.50
C VAL A 1 3.80 11.49 -2.45
N GLN A 2 3.02 12.18 -3.28
CA GLN A 2 2.15 11.56 -4.28
C GLN A 2 2.48 12.18 -5.64
N ILE A 3 2.76 11.33 -6.63
CA ILE A 3 3.02 11.71 -8.02
C ILE A 3 1.92 11.04 -8.84
N CYS A 4 1.07 11.82 -9.49
CA CYS A 4 -0.09 11.31 -10.21
C CYS A 4 -0.47 12.26 -11.34
N ASP A 5 -0.98 11.70 -12.43
CA ASP A 5 -1.51 12.39 -13.61
C ASP A 5 -3.03 12.59 -13.56
N SER A 6 -3.69 12.16 -12.47
CA SER A 6 -5.15 12.28 -12.28
C SER A 6 -5.50 13.59 -11.58
N ASN A 7 -6.46 14.35 -12.12
CA ASN A 7 -6.86 15.64 -11.56
C ASN A 7 -7.64 15.43 -10.23
N VAL A 8 -7.29 16.18 -9.18
CA VAL A 8 -7.97 16.17 -7.87
C VAL A 8 -9.47 16.51 -7.94
N GLN A 9 -9.89 17.28 -8.94
CA GLN A 9 -11.28 17.73 -9.10
C GLN A 9 -12.24 16.62 -9.55
N ASN A 10 -11.73 15.46 -10.01
CA ASN A 10 -12.57 14.38 -10.50
C ASN A 10 -13.25 13.55 -9.38
N GLY A 11 -12.91 13.79 -8.11
CA GLY A 11 -13.45 13.05 -6.95
C GLY A 11 -13.06 11.57 -6.91
N GLY A 12 -12.04 11.17 -7.68
CA GLY A 12 -11.55 9.80 -7.75
C GLY A 12 -10.53 9.48 -6.65
N LEU A 13 -10.48 8.22 -6.23
CA LEU A 13 -9.52 7.77 -5.23
C LEU A 13 -8.06 7.85 -5.70
N SER A 14 -7.82 7.79 -7.03
CA SER A 14 -6.48 7.92 -7.60
C SER A 14 -5.86 9.30 -7.39
N SER A 15 -6.69 10.35 -7.39
CA SER A 15 -6.25 11.74 -7.19
C SER A 15 -6.49 12.25 -5.76
N CYS A 16 -7.05 11.41 -4.89
CA CYS A 16 -7.28 11.70 -3.48
C CYS A 16 -6.00 12.21 -2.82
N THR A 17 -6.08 13.40 -2.21
CA THR A 17 -4.92 14.05 -1.57
C THR A 17 -4.68 13.49 -0.17
N ALA A 18 -3.48 13.71 0.38
CA ALA A 18 -3.17 13.33 1.76
C ALA A 18 -4.13 13.97 2.79
N SER A 19 -4.58 15.20 2.55
CA SER A 19 -5.57 15.90 3.38
C SER A 19 -6.94 15.23 3.34
N GLU A 20 -7.38 14.78 2.16
CA GLU A 20 -8.63 14.02 2.05
C GLU A 20 -8.49 12.66 2.74
N ALA A 21 -7.40 11.93 2.50
CA ALA A 21 -7.13 10.65 3.15
C ALA A 21 -7.08 10.76 4.70
N HIS A 22 -6.69 11.93 5.23
CA HIS A 22 -6.66 12.21 6.67
C HIS A 22 -8.06 12.19 7.28
N THR A 23 -9.07 12.70 6.56
CA THR A 23 -10.47 12.67 7.01
C THR A 23 -11.00 11.25 7.21
N TRP A 24 -10.39 10.26 6.54
CA TRP A 24 -10.71 8.84 6.67
C TRP A 24 -9.81 8.10 7.68
N GLY A 25 -8.92 8.80 8.38
CA GLY A 25 -7.96 8.20 9.31
C GLY A 25 -6.87 7.37 8.64
N LYS A 26 -6.64 7.54 7.32
CA LYS A 26 -5.61 6.79 6.57
C LYS A 26 -4.22 7.43 6.64
N THR A 27 -4.14 8.71 6.97
CA THR A 27 -2.89 9.49 7.09
C THR A 27 -2.85 10.26 8.41
N SER A 28 -1.65 10.46 8.97
CA SER A 28 -1.44 11.28 10.17
C SER A 28 -1.49 12.78 9.86
N GLU A 29 -1.72 13.62 10.87
CA GLU A 29 -1.66 15.08 10.72
C GLU A 29 -0.27 15.56 10.26
N GLU A 30 0.80 14.94 10.77
CA GLU A 30 2.16 15.19 10.32
C GLU A 30 2.35 14.88 8.84
N CYS A 31 1.72 13.81 8.35
CA CYS A 31 1.76 13.45 6.93
C CYS A 31 1.09 14.54 6.08
N VAL A 32 -0.03 15.11 6.54
CA VAL A 32 -0.69 16.23 5.84
C VAL A 32 0.26 17.42 5.69
N LYS A 33 0.91 17.83 6.78
CA LYS A 33 1.83 18.99 6.80
C LYS A 33 3.05 18.80 5.91
N ASN A 34 3.57 17.57 5.83
CA ASN A 34 4.78 17.23 5.08
C ASN A 34 4.49 16.55 3.74
N SER A 35 3.23 16.52 3.31
CA SER A 35 2.84 15.90 2.04
C SER A 35 2.98 16.89 0.88
N GLN A 36 3.43 16.36 -0.25
CA GLN A 36 3.38 17.08 -1.52
C GLN A 36 2.63 16.24 -2.55
N TYR A 37 1.69 16.88 -3.24
CA TYR A 37 1.02 16.37 -4.42
C TYR A 37 1.67 16.97 -5.66
N VAL A 38 2.13 16.12 -6.58
CA VAL A 38 2.78 16.52 -7.83
C VAL A 38 1.92 16.00 -8.98
N PHE A 39 1.26 16.93 -9.68
CA PHE A 39 0.43 16.62 -10.84
C PHE A 39 1.30 16.47 -12.09
N ALA A 40 1.84 15.26 -12.30
CA ALA A 40 2.75 14.94 -13.39
C ALA A 40 2.82 13.44 -13.65
N ASP A 41 3.26 13.06 -14.85
CA ASP A 41 3.61 11.69 -15.16
C ASP A 41 4.84 11.25 -14.36
N VAL A 42 4.77 10.07 -13.76
CA VAL A 42 5.83 9.53 -12.88
C VAL A 42 7.15 9.32 -13.62
N THR A 43 7.12 8.97 -14.91
CA THR A 43 8.32 8.74 -15.71
C THR A 43 9.13 10.02 -15.92
N SER A 44 8.46 11.18 -15.89
CA SER A 44 9.10 12.49 -16.05
C SER A 44 9.74 13.04 -14.78
N THR A 45 9.24 12.64 -13.59
CA THR A 45 9.65 13.23 -12.31
C THR A 45 10.51 12.29 -11.46
N PHE A 46 10.19 10.99 -11.47
CA PHE A 46 10.83 10.01 -10.60
C PHE A 46 12.36 9.89 -10.80
N PRO A 47 12.91 9.92 -12.03
CA PRO A 47 14.36 9.85 -12.22
C PRO A 47 15.13 10.97 -11.51
N PHE A 48 14.59 12.18 -11.49
CA PHE A 48 15.23 13.32 -10.82
C PHE A 48 15.20 13.20 -9.30
N ILE A 49 14.09 12.72 -8.75
CA ILE A 49 13.96 12.47 -7.30
C ILE A 49 14.96 11.41 -6.86
N VAL A 50 15.05 10.31 -7.61
CA VAL A 50 16.01 9.23 -7.32
C VAL A 50 17.44 9.74 -7.43
N HIS A 51 17.77 10.51 -8.46
CA HIS A 51 19.10 11.08 -8.62
C HIS A 51 19.50 11.98 -7.44
N ALA A 52 18.61 12.85 -6.98
CA ALA A 52 18.84 13.71 -5.82
C ALA A 52 19.08 12.89 -4.53
N LEU A 53 18.25 11.87 -4.28
CA LEU A 53 18.42 10.98 -3.11
C LEU A 53 19.74 10.21 -3.14
N LEU A 54 20.19 9.77 -4.32
CA LEU A 54 21.48 9.10 -4.48
C LEU A 54 22.65 10.07 -4.25
N GLN A 55 22.52 11.35 -4.65
CA GLN A 55 23.52 12.38 -4.36
C GLN A 55 23.60 12.70 -2.86
N GLU A 56 22.50 12.59 -2.12
CA GLU A 56 22.46 12.72 -0.67
C GLU A 56 23.05 11.50 0.07
N GLY A 57 23.49 10.46 -0.65
CA GLY A 57 24.07 9.26 -0.07
C GLY A 57 23.04 8.37 0.64
N VAL A 58 21.76 8.47 0.26
CA VAL A 58 20.71 7.64 0.85
C VAL A 58 20.88 6.19 0.40
N GLU A 59 21.36 5.36 1.32
CA GLU A 59 21.41 3.91 1.13
C GLU A 59 20.17 3.25 1.73
N ARG A 60 19.56 2.34 0.96
CA ARG A 60 18.44 1.53 1.43
C ARG A 60 18.92 0.12 1.69
N GLU A 61 18.74 -0.35 2.93
CA GLU A 61 18.92 -1.76 3.24
C GLU A 61 17.96 -2.62 2.41
N SER A 62 18.53 -3.58 1.68
CA SER A 62 17.74 -4.55 0.94
C SER A 62 16.92 -5.38 1.92
N ARG A 63 15.60 -5.32 1.79
CA ARG A 63 14.68 -6.05 2.67
C ARG A 63 14.73 -7.57 2.48
N ARG A 64 15.35 -8.05 1.39
CA ARG A 64 15.48 -9.48 1.01
C ARG A 64 14.26 -10.33 1.37
N LEU A 65 13.07 -9.85 0.99
CA LEU A 65 11.79 -10.41 1.47
C LEU A 65 11.61 -11.90 1.15
N LEU A 66 12.27 -12.41 0.11
CA LEU A 66 12.23 -13.83 -0.26
C LEU A 66 12.95 -14.73 0.75
N ASP A 67 13.95 -14.22 1.46
CA ASP A 67 14.67 -14.97 2.50
C ASP A 67 13.74 -15.31 3.68
N TYR A 68 12.68 -14.52 3.89
CA TYR A 68 11.68 -14.69 4.96
C TYR A 68 10.44 -15.48 4.53
N ARG A 69 10.46 -16.07 3.32
CA ARG A 69 9.27 -16.74 2.75
C ARG A 69 8.75 -17.86 3.64
N ASP A 70 9.63 -18.72 4.13
CA ASP A 70 9.23 -19.91 4.90
C ASP A 70 8.66 -19.52 6.28
N GLU A 71 9.20 -18.46 6.88
CA GLU A 71 8.65 -17.86 8.10
C GLU A 71 7.24 -17.30 7.85
N ALA A 72 7.05 -16.54 6.77
CA ALA A 72 5.76 -15.96 6.40
C ALA A 72 4.70 -17.05 6.16
N ILE A 73 5.07 -18.14 5.49
CA ILE A 73 4.19 -19.31 5.28
C ILE A 73 3.84 -19.95 6.62
N SER A 74 4.82 -20.16 7.51
CA SER A 74 4.59 -20.72 8.85
C SER A 74 3.62 -19.89 9.68
N LEU A 75 3.76 -18.56 9.64
CA LEU A 75 2.85 -17.62 10.30
C LEU A 75 1.43 -17.72 9.72
N LEU A 76 1.31 -17.78 8.40
CA LEU A 76 0.03 -17.95 7.73
C LEU A 76 -0.65 -19.27 8.12
N ASP A 77 0.10 -20.38 8.13
CA ASP A 77 -0.38 -21.70 8.53
C ASP A 77 -0.85 -21.72 9.99
N LYS A 78 -0.15 -21.05 10.90
CA LYS A 78 -0.58 -20.92 12.30
C LYS A 78 -1.92 -20.17 12.41
N VAL A 79 -2.10 -19.09 11.66
CA VAL A 79 -3.35 -18.32 11.63
C VAL A 79 -4.49 -19.15 11.04
N LEU A 80 -4.24 -19.90 9.97
CA LEU A 80 -5.21 -20.81 9.36
C LEU A 80 -5.53 -22.01 10.25
N LYS A 81 -4.58 -22.56 11.02
CA LYS A 81 -4.88 -23.60 12.00
C LYS A 81 -5.74 -23.06 13.15
N LYS A 82 -5.49 -21.82 13.59
CA LYS A 82 -6.28 -21.14 14.64
C LYS A 82 -7.72 -20.86 14.18
N LYS A 83 -7.92 -20.55 12.90
CA LYS A 83 -9.24 -20.44 12.25
C LYS A 83 -9.50 -21.72 11.47
N THR A 84 -10.00 -22.78 12.13
CA THR A 84 -10.25 -24.11 11.54
C THR A 84 -10.38 -24.05 10.01
N ILE A 85 -9.42 -24.63 9.29
CA ILE A 85 -9.36 -24.61 7.82
C ILE A 85 -10.71 -25.01 7.20
N ALA A 86 -11.41 -25.96 7.83
CA ALA A 86 -12.78 -26.35 7.50
C ALA A 86 -13.79 -25.17 7.49
N ALA A 87 -13.74 -24.26 8.46
CA ALA A 87 -14.60 -23.08 8.51
C ALA A 87 -14.29 -22.09 7.37
N TYR A 88 -13.03 -21.93 6.97
CA TYR A 88 -12.66 -21.07 5.84
C TYR A 88 -13.09 -21.67 4.49
N TYR A 89 -12.83 -22.97 4.29
CA TYR A 89 -13.28 -23.70 3.09
C TYR A 89 -14.80 -23.74 2.98
N ASN A 90 -15.51 -24.00 4.09
CA ASN A 90 -16.97 -24.00 4.10
C ASN A 90 -17.54 -22.60 3.85
N LYS A 91 -16.98 -21.55 4.46
CA LYS A 91 -17.41 -20.16 4.21
C LYS A 91 -17.20 -19.74 2.75
N GLY A 92 -16.10 -20.14 2.13
CA GLY A 92 -15.87 -19.92 0.70
C GLY A 92 -16.82 -20.70 -0.21
N LYS A 93 -17.24 -21.90 0.22
CA LYS A 93 -18.21 -22.75 -0.48
C LYS A 93 -19.65 -22.21 -0.34
N ASP A 94 -20.01 -21.71 0.83
CA ASP A 94 -21.32 -21.07 1.08
C ASP A 94 -21.46 -19.76 0.30
N PHE A 95 -20.40 -18.95 0.24
CA PHE A 95 -20.35 -17.75 -0.62
C PHE A 95 -20.52 -18.08 -2.11
N ARG A 96 -19.86 -19.14 -2.61
CA ARG A 96 -19.99 -19.59 -4.01
C ARG A 96 -21.37 -20.18 -4.31
N ASN A 97 -22.03 -20.76 -3.31
CA ASN A 97 -23.36 -21.34 -3.44
C ASN A 97 -24.50 -20.37 -3.05
N GLY A 98 -24.20 -19.09 -2.82
CA GLY A 98 -25.19 -18.05 -2.55
C GLY A 98 -25.94 -18.20 -1.21
N LYS A 99 -25.44 -19.01 -0.27
CA LYS A 99 -26.00 -19.07 1.08
C LYS A 99 -25.35 -17.98 1.92
N LYS A 100 -26.17 -17.01 2.36
CA LYS A 100 -25.77 -15.96 3.31
C LYS A 100 -25.41 -16.55 4.66
#